data_AF-A0A0Q8R209-F1
#
_entry.id   AF-A0A0Q8R209-F1
#
_cell.length_a   1.000
_cell.length_b   1.000
_cell.length_c   1.000
_cell.angle_alpha   90.00
_cell.angle_beta   90.00
_cell.angle_gamma   90.00
#
_symmetry.space_group_name_H-M   'P 1'
#
loop_
_entity.id
_entity.type
_entity.pdbx_description
1 polymer ?
#
loop_
_entity_poly.entity_id
_entity_poly.type
_entity_poly.pdbx_seq_one_letter_code
_entity_poly.pdbx_strand_id
1 'polypeptide(L)'
;MRSKFVVAAFAGLFMAGAALAQSAPPPATPAPDAQNILNLDLSTGGRVKVQLRPDKAPNSVERIKVLVRRHFYDGLIFHRVIEGFMAQGGDPKGTGEGGSDLPDLKAEFNDMPHVRGVMAMARAQDPNSANSQFFIMLQPNLTLDNNYTPIGRVISGMEYVDAIEKGEPPANPSKIVHASIESDDQGQPPAAFVPPAAPAAAAPVAETKQERKAREKSEKAEKKAADRAAKEEKKRRKEEAKPDLANPADAVSGGEAAATPGATPEAPQGTDAAVQAVAGDQPTENAVREVASEEAVSQPQ
;
A
#
# COMPACT_ATOMS: atom_id res chain seq x y z
N MET A 1 -28.64 83.31 -56.71
CA MET A 1 -29.17 82.22 -55.87
C MET A 1 -28.30 80.99 -56.08
N ARG A 2 -27.84 80.37 -54.98
CA ARG A 2 -27.50 78.93 -54.74
C ARG A 2 -27.33 78.07 -56.02
N SER A 3 -26.26 77.33 -56.29
CA SER A 3 -25.54 76.42 -55.39
C SER A 3 -24.26 75.88 -56.08
N LYS A 4 -23.33 75.41 -55.25
CA LYS A 4 -21.97 74.91 -55.54
C LYS A 4 -22.00 73.42 -55.91
N PHE A 5 -21.09 72.95 -56.77
CA PHE A 5 -20.50 71.61 -56.64
C PHE A 5 -19.04 71.63 -57.13
N VAL A 6 -18.12 71.61 -56.18
CA VAL A 6 -16.70 71.34 -56.39
C VAL A 6 -16.49 69.86 -56.08
N VAL A 7 -16.03 69.11 -57.08
CA VAL A 7 -15.62 67.71 -56.93
C VAL A 7 -14.21 67.70 -56.34
N ALA A 8 -14.07 67.29 -55.07
CA ALA A 8 -12.79 67.03 -54.44
C ALA A 8 -12.58 65.51 -54.35
N ALA A 9 -11.59 65.00 -55.10
CA ALA A 9 -11.16 63.63 -55.05
C ALA A 9 -10.34 63.39 -53.76
N PHE A 10 -10.86 62.56 -52.85
CA PHE A 10 -10.10 62.04 -51.71
C PHE A 10 -9.59 60.64 -52.06
N ALA A 11 -8.30 60.55 -52.38
CA ALA A 11 -7.57 59.29 -52.40
C ALA A 11 -7.26 58.87 -50.96
N GLY A 12 -8.13 58.05 -50.38
CA GLY A 12 -7.91 57.43 -49.07
C GLY A 12 -7.04 56.19 -49.19
N LEU A 13 -5.79 56.29 -48.72
CA LEU A 13 -4.86 55.16 -48.59
C LEU A 13 -5.33 54.25 -47.44
N PHE A 14 -5.91 53.09 -47.76
CA PHE A 14 -6.24 52.05 -46.79
C PHE A 14 -4.95 51.36 -46.32
N MET A 15 -4.43 51.75 -45.15
CA MET A 15 -3.47 50.94 -44.40
C MET A 15 -4.25 49.82 -43.70
N ALA A 16 -4.26 48.63 -44.30
CA ALA A 16 -4.77 47.42 -43.68
C ALA A 16 -3.78 46.95 -42.62
N GLY A 17 -4.03 47.31 -41.35
CA GLY A 17 -3.34 46.71 -40.21
C GLY A 17 -3.73 45.24 -40.10
N ALA A 18 -2.77 44.33 -40.30
CA ALA A 18 -2.96 42.92 -40.01
C ALA A 18 -3.14 42.74 -38.49
N ALA A 19 -4.39 42.63 -38.04
CA ALA A 19 -4.69 42.20 -36.69
C ALA A 19 -4.26 40.73 -36.57
N LEU A 20 -3.14 40.48 -35.89
CA LEU A 20 -2.76 39.14 -35.47
C LEU A 20 -3.84 38.63 -34.52
N ALA A 21 -4.63 37.67 -34.99
CA ALA A 21 -5.62 36.98 -34.17
C ALA A 21 -4.89 36.25 -33.04
N GLN A 22 -4.95 36.79 -31.82
CA GLN A 22 -4.57 36.06 -30.62
C GLN A 22 -5.58 34.93 -30.44
N SER A 23 -5.15 33.69 -30.68
CA SER A 23 -5.92 32.50 -30.32
C SER A 23 -6.15 32.51 -28.82
N ALA A 24 -7.41 32.52 -28.39
CA ALA A 24 -7.75 32.38 -26.97
C ALA A 24 -7.20 31.06 -26.42
N PRO A 25 -6.67 31.03 -25.19
CA PRO A 25 -6.25 29.78 -24.58
C PRO A 25 -7.44 28.81 -24.49
N PRO A 26 -7.20 27.50 -24.62
CA PRO A 26 -8.26 26.51 -24.47
C PRO A 26 -8.95 26.66 -23.10
N PRO A 27 -10.26 26.38 -23.01
CA PRO A 27 -10.97 26.43 -21.74
C PRO A 27 -10.26 25.52 -20.73
N ALA A 28 -9.90 26.07 -19.58
CA ALA A 28 -9.29 25.31 -18.50
C ALA A 28 -10.25 24.20 -18.07
N THR A 29 -9.76 22.97 -17.95
CA THR A 29 -10.51 21.86 -17.36
C THR A 29 -11.03 22.31 -15.99
N PRO A 30 -12.32 22.11 -15.67
CA PRO A 30 -12.86 22.45 -14.36
C PRO A 30 -12.02 21.78 -13.27
N ALA A 31 -11.63 22.56 -12.26
CA ALA A 31 -10.97 22.00 -11.09
C ALA A 31 -11.87 20.94 -10.44
N PRO A 32 -11.31 19.86 -9.86
CA PRO A 32 -12.12 18.87 -9.19
C PRO A 32 -12.92 19.48 -8.03
N ASP A 33 -14.14 18.98 -7.82
CA ASP A 33 -15.02 19.44 -6.75
C ASP A 33 -14.39 19.17 -5.37
N ALA A 34 -14.18 20.23 -4.59
CA ALA A 34 -13.58 20.15 -3.26
C ALA A 34 -14.40 19.28 -2.28
N GLN A 35 -15.71 19.13 -2.48
CA GLN A 35 -16.53 18.19 -1.69
C GLN A 35 -16.16 16.72 -1.93
N ASN A 36 -15.42 16.43 -3.00
CA ASN A 36 -14.98 15.09 -3.40
C ASN A 36 -13.46 14.93 -3.29
N ILE A 37 -12.77 15.81 -2.56
CA ILE A 37 -11.35 15.64 -2.25
C ILE A 37 -11.24 15.27 -0.77
N LEU A 38 -10.74 14.07 -0.50
CA LEU A 38 -10.36 13.60 0.82
C LEU A 38 -8.90 13.96 1.08
N ASN A 39 -8.65 14.61 2.21
CA ASN A 39 -7.32 14.86 2.74
C ASN A 39 -7.02 13.87 3.86
N LEU A 40 -5.86 13.21 3.77
CA LEU A 40 -5.30 12.39 4.83
C LEU A 40 -3.94 12.97 5.22
N ASP A 41 -3.86 13.59 6.39
CA ASP A 41 -2.61 14.04 6.98
C ASP A 41 -1.96 12.86 7.67
N LEU A 42 -0.82 12.41 7.16
CA LEU A 42 -0.17 11.18 7.63
C LEU A 42 1.01 11.47 8.55
N SER A 43 1.27 10.56 9.48
CA SER A 43 2.45 10.61 10.36
C SER A 43 3.77 10.46 9.60
N THR A 44 3.72 10.10 8.31
CA THR A 44 4.88 10.10 7.40
C THR A 44 5.28 11.51 6.96
N GLY A 45 4.54 12.55 7.39
CA GLY A 45 5.00 13.94 7.35
C GLY A 45 4.30 14.84 6.34
N GLY A 46 3.16 14.43 5.78
CA GLY A 46 2.42 15.28 4.85
C GLY A 46 1.03 14.79 4.49
N ARG A 47 0.41 15.54 3.58
CA ARG A 47 -0.99 15.37 3.16
C ARG A 47 -1.10 14.57 1.89
N VAL A 48 -1.91 13.52 1.94
CA VAL A 48 -2.38 12.78 0.77
C VAL A 48 -3.73 13.33 0.35
N LYS A 49 -3.87 13.72 -0.91
CA LYS A 49 -5.16 14.13 -1.48
C LYS A 49 -5.70 13.01 -2.35
N VAL A 50 -6.93 12.57 -2.06
CA VAL A 50 -7.64 11.53 -2.80
C VAL A 50 -8.87 12.14 -3.47
N GLN A 51 -8.95 12.05 -4.79
CA GLN A 51 -10.16 12.36 -5.53
C GLN A 51 -11.16 11.21 -5.38
N LEU A 52 -12.21 11.43 -4.62
CA LEU A 52 -13.35 10.53 -4.47
C LEU A 52 -14.24 10.54 -5.72
N ARG A 53 -14.91 9.42 -5.97
CA ARG A 53 -15.74 9.15 -7.16
C ARG A 53 -17.17 8.77 -6.76
N PRO A 54 -17.98 9.74 -6.28
CA PRO A 54 -19.38 9.49 -5.93
C PRO A 54 -20.22 9.05 -7.15
N ASP A 55 -19.75 9.34 -8.37
CA ASP A 55 -20.35 8.86 -9.62
C ASP A 55 -20.17 7.35 -9.84
N LYS A 56 -19.23 6.70 -9.12
CA LYS A 56 -18.91 5.27 -9.25
C LYS A 56 -19.33 4.46 -8.03
N ALA A 57 -19.15 5.01 -6.82
CA ALA A 57 -19.46 4.34 -5.56
C ALA A 57 -20.11 5.31 -4.56
N PRO A 58 -21.36 5.75 -4.80
CA PRO A 58 -21.99 6.83 -4.05
C PRO A 58 -22.15 6.52 -2.56
N ASN A 59 -22.56 5.30 -2.18
CA ASN A 59 -22.78 4.95 -0.77
C ASN A 59 -21.45 4.81 -0.01
N SER A 60 -20.44 4.25 -0.66
CA SER A 60 -19.10 4.08 -0.09
C SER A 60 -18.41 5.43 0.09
N VAL A 61 -18.52 6.33 -0.89
CA VAL A 61 -17.99 7.69 -0.80
C VAL A 61 -18.70 8.47 0.31
N GLU A 62 -20.04 8.37 0.41
CA GLU A 62 -20.79 9.03 1.48
C GLU A 62 -20.39 8.48 2.87
N ARG A 63 -20.18 7.17 3.00
CA ARG A 63 -19.66 6.56 4.23
C ARG A 63 -18.33 7.19 4.66
N ILE A 64 -17.37 7.29 3.74
CA ILE A 64 -16.08 7.90 4.03
C ILE A 64 -16.27 9.35 4.50
N LYS A 65 -17.08 10.15 3.79
CA LYS A 65 -17.35 11.55 4.17
C LYS A 65 -17.98 11.66 5.56
N VAL A 66 -18.95 10.81 5.89
CA VAL A 66 -19.58 10.78 7.21
C VAL A 66 -18.57 10.44 8.30
N LEU A 67 -17.73 9.43 8.10
CA LEU A 67 -16.73 9.01 9.08
C LEU A 67 -15.63 10.08 9.26
N VAL A 68 -15.18 10.69 8.18
CA VAL A 68 -14.22 11.81 8.20
C VAL A 68 -14.78 12.98 9.01
N ARG A 69 -16.02 13.40 8.74
CA ARG A 69 -16.68 14.50 9.49
C ARG A 69 -16.96 14.18 10.95
N ARG A 70 -16.99 12.89 11.32
CA ARG A 70 -17.06 12.43 12.71
C ARG A 70 -15.68 12.31 13.38
N HIS A 71 -14.60 12.70 12.69
CA HIS A 71 -13.22 12.52 13.15
C HIS A 71 -12.87 11.05 13.45
N PHE A 72 -13.54 10.10 12.79
CA PHE A 72 -13.38 8.68 13.07
C PHE A 72 -11.98 8.16 12.74
N TYR A 73 -11.37 8.69 11.68
CA TYR A 73 -10.06 8.24 11.19
C TYR A 73 -8.89 8.85 11.96
N ASP A 74 -9.12 9.88 12.77
CA ASP A 74 -8.07 10.61 13.47
C ASP A 74 -7.38 9.68 14.50
N GLY A 75 -6.07 9.52 14.35
CA GLY A 75 -5.24 8.63 15.17
C GLY A 75 -5.22 7.17 14.74
N LEU A 76 -6.03 6.75 13.76
CA LEU A 76 -6.06 5.35 13.31
C LEU A 76 -4.79 4.99 12.54
N ILE A 77 -4.36 3.73 12.68
CA ILE A 77 -3.14 3.21 12.06
C ILE A 77 -3.39 2.57 10.70
N PHE A 78 -2.34 2.53 9.88
CA PHE A 78 -2.20 1.57 8.79
C PHE A 78 -1.70 0.25 9.37
N HIS A 79 -2.62 -0.65 9.68
CA HIS A 79 -2.34 -1.90 10.38
C HIS A 79 -1.81 -2.99 9.46
N ARG A 80 -1.93 -2.84 8.13
CA ARG A 80 -1.50 -3.86 7.17
C ARG A 80 -0.96 -3.23 5.91
N VAL A 81 0.32 -3.41 5.64
CA VAL A 81 1.03 -2.72 4.56
C VAL A 81 1.99 -3.69 3.88
N ILE A 82 1.65 -4.10 2.68
CA ILE A 82 2.39 -5.11 1.91
C ILE A 82 3.13 -4.43 0.78
N GLU A 83 4.45 -4.60 0.77
CA GLU A 83 5.30 -4.11 -0.32
C GLU A 83 4.85 -4.69 -1.66
N GLY A 84 4.81 -3.84 -2.70
CA GLY A 84 4.36 -4.27 -4.01
C GLY A 84 2.86 -4.52 -4.12
N PHE A 85 2.06 -4.20 -3.10
CA PHE A 85 0.63 -4.42 -3.13
C PHE A 85 -0.19 -3.21 -2.64
N MET A 86 -0.41 -3.06 -1.33
CA MET A 86 -1.30 -2.03 -0.80
C MET A 86 -0.95 -1.61 0.64
N ALA A 87 -1.49 -0.46 1.04
CA ALA A 87 -1.49 0.04 2.42
C ALA A 87 -2.94 0.12 2.92
N GLN A 88 -3.31 -0.68 3.91
CA GLN A 88 -4.65 -0.79 4.47
C GLN A 88 -4.74 -0.11 5.85
N GLY A 89 -5.81 0.65 6.04
CA GLY A 89 -6.10 1.41 7.26
C GLY A 89 -7.61 1.52 7.52
N GLY A 90 -7.99 2.40 8.45
CA GLY A 90 -9.40 2.65 8.77
C GLY A 90 -10.05 1.62 9.70
N ASP A 91 -9.24 0.83 10.40
CA ASP A 91 -9.68 -0.06 11.47
C ASP A 91 -9.47 0.61 12.84
N PRO A 92 -10.53 0.84 13.65
CA PRO A 92 -10.41 1.42 14.99
C PRO A 92 -9.70 0.52 16.00
N LYS A 93 -9.66 -0.80 15.77
CA LYS A 93 -8.93 -1.75 16.62
C LYS A 93 -7.47 -1.92 16.20
N GLY A 94 -7.16 -1.62 14.93
CA GLY A 94 -5.85 -1.86 14.33
C GLY A 94 -5.48 -3.34 14.19
N THR A 95 -6.46 -4.25 14.24
CA THR A 95 -6.26 -5.71 14.15
C THR A 95 -6.66 -6.30 12.80
N GLY A 96 -7.31 -5.52 11.93
CA GLY A 96 -7.96 -5.95 10.69
C GLY A 96 -9.44 -6.33 10.88
N GLU A 97 -9.94 -6.45 12.11
CA GLU A 97 -11.29 -6.98 12.39
C GLU A 97 -12.30 -5.92 12.84
N GLY A 98 -11.87 -4.68 13.07
CA GLY A 98 -12.79 -3.63 13.51
C GLY A 98 -13.50 -2.91 12.36
N GLY A 99 -14.50 -2.13 12.74
CA GLY A 99 -15.33 -1.32 11.85
C GLY A 99 -15.96 -0.17 12.63
N SER A 100 -16.61 0.74 11.92
CA SER A 100 -17.43 1.77 12.54
C SER A 100 -18.70 1.18 13.16
N ASP A 101 -19.44 2.01 13.90
CA ASP A 101 -20.76 1.71 14.44
C ASP A 101 -21.88 1.66 13.38
N LEU A 102 -21.56 2.04 12.14
CA LEU A 102 -22.50 2.05 11.02
C LEU A 102 -22.64 0.64 10.41
N PRO A 103 -23.80 0.32 9.79
CA PRO A 103 -24.02 -0.98 9.15
C PRO A 103 -23.06 -1.23 7.98
N ASP A 104 -22.93 -2.46 7.55
CA ASP A 104 -22.11 -2.78 6.38
C ASP A 104 -22.71 -2.23 5.08
N LEU A 105 -21.83 -1.99 4.11
CA LEU A 105 -22.16 -1.46 2.80
C LEU A 105 -22.32 -2.60 1.80
N LYS A 106 -23.36 -2.49 0.98
CA LYS A 106 -23.48 -3.28 -0.24
C LYS A 106 -22.33 -2.94 -1.18
N ALA A 107 -21.77 -3.95 -1.86
CA ALA A 107 -20.73 -3.75 -2.86
C ALA A 107 -21.20 -2.83 -4.00
N GLU A 108 -20.35 -1.89 -4.41
CA GLU A 108 -20.53 -0.97 -5.54
C GLU A 108 -19.41 -1.18 -6.57
N PHE A 109 -19.22 -2.43 -6.99
CA PHE A 109 -18.23 -2.80 -8.01
C PHE A 109 -18.42 -1.97 -9.28
N ASN A 110 -17.31 -1.48 -9.85
CA ASN A 110 -17.32 -0.57 -10.98
C ASN A 110 -16.07 -0.73 -11.87
N ASP A 111 -16.00 0.07 -12.93
CA ASP A 111 -15.02 0.00 -14.02
C ASP A 111 -13.65 0.64 -13.72
N MET A 112 -13.43 1.15 -12.51
CA MET A 112 -12.13 1.69 -12.13
C MET A 112 -11.13 0.55 -11.87
N PRO A 113 -9.99 0.51 -12.59
CA PRO A 113 -9.00 -0.54 -12.38
C PRO A 113 -8.17 -0.26 -11.12
N HIS A 114 -7.79 -1.30 -10.37
CA HIS A 114 -6.95 -1.19 -9.17
C HIS A 114 -5.47 -0.96 -9.53
N VAL A 115 -5.20 0.21 -10.10
CA VAL A 115 -3.85 0.70 -10.38
C VAL A 115 -3.28 1.49 -9.20
N ARG A 116 -1.97 1.77 -9.23
CA ARG A 116 -1.29 2.56 -8.20
C ARG A 116 -2.03 3.86 -7.88
N GLY A 117 -2.21 4.10 -6.57
CA GLY A 117 -2.90 5.25 -5.99
C GLY A 117 -4.41 5.10 -5.92
N VAL A 118 -5.02 4.04 -6.46
CA VAL A 118 -6.46 3.81 -6.26
C VAL A 118 -6.75 3.48 -4.80
N MET A 119 -7.79 4.11 -4.27
CA MET A 119 -8.33 3.84 -2.94
C MET A 119 -9.61 3.03 -3.09
N ALA A 120 -9.73 1.94 -2.33
CA ALA A 120 -10.87 1.03 -2.37
C ALA A 120 -11.27 0.59 -0.96
N MET A 121 -12.54 0.18 -0.80
CA MET A 121 -13.06 -0.33 0.47
C MET A 121 -12.56 -1.73 0.74
N ALA A 122 -12.02 -1.96 1.94
CA ALA A 122 -11.72 -3.32 2.41
C ALA A 122 -13.02 -4.01 2.86
N ARG A 123 -13.02 -5.35 2.78
CA ARG A 123 -14.16 -6.19 3.15
C ARG A 123 -13.69 -7.54 3.68
N ALA A 124 -14.56 -8.22 4.41
CA ALA A 124 -14.41 -9.64 4.70
C ALA A 124 -14.84 -10.49 3.49
N GLN A 125 -15.05 -11.79 3.72
CA GLN A 125 -15.41 -12.74 2.66
C GLN A 125 -16.71 -12.37 1.95
N ASP A 126 -17.72 -11.87 2.68
CA ASP A 126 -18.97 -11.38 2.08
C ASP A 126 -18.68 -10.09 1.27
N PRO A 127 -19.04 -10.04 -0.03
CA PRO A 127 -18.96 -8.82 -0.84
C PRO A 127 -19.60 -7.58 -0.19
N ASN A 128 -20.63 -7.76 0.63
CA ASN A 128 -21.40 -6.69 1.28
C ASN A 128 -21.00 -6.44 2.74
N SER A 129 -19.75 -6.77 3.11
CA SER A 129 -19.20 -6.56 4.47
C SER A 129 -18.26 -5.35 4.58
N ALA A 130 -18.20 -4.50 3.56
CA ALA A 130 -17.38 -3.30 3.61
C ALA A 130 -17.93 -2.34 4.67
N ASN A 131 -17.04 -1.76 5.50
CA ASN A 131 -17.46 -0.87 6.59
C ASN A 131 -16.66 0.44 6.60
N SER A 132 -15.66 0.56 7.48
CA SER A 132 -14.83 1.78 7.62
C SER A 132 -13.42 1.63 7.04
N GLN A 133 -12.98 0.39 6.83
CA GLN A 133 -11.63 0.09 6.38
C GLN A 133 -11.46 0.34 4.89
N PHE A 134 -10.29 0.82 4.51
CA PHE A 134 -9.91 1.06 3.12
C PHE A 134 -8.45 0.65 2.89
N PHE A 135 -8.08 0.51 1.63
CA PHE A 135 -6.69 0.35 1.22
C PHE A 135 -6.34 1.27 0.05
N ILE A 136 -5.07 1.65 -0.04
CA ILE A 136 -4.50 2.42 -1.14
C ILE A 136 -3.49 1.52 -1.87
N MET A 137 -3.66 1.38 -3.19
CA MET A 137 -2.79 0.56 -4.03
C MET A 137 -1.38 1.18 -4.14
N LEU A 138 -0.37 0.40 -3.77
CA LEU A 138 1.06 0.76 -3.95
C LEU A 138 1.56 0.36 -5.34
N GLN A 139 1.02 -0.73 -5.90
CA GLN A 139 1.28 -1.21 -7.26
C GLN A 139 -0.04 -1.63 -7.93
N PRO A 140 -0.09 -1.74 -9.27
CA PRO A 140 -1.27 -2.27 -9.95
C PRO A 140 -1.56 -3.73 -9.58
N ASN A 141 -2.83 -4.03 -9.31
CA ASN A 141 -3.31 -5.41 -9.18
C ASN A 141 -4.74 -5.54 -9.71
N LEU A 142 -4.87 -5.84 -11.00
CA LEU A 142 -6.16 -5.92 -11.70
C LEU A 142 -7.02 -7.13 -11.30
N THR A 143 -6.46 -8.08 -10.55
CA THR A 143 -7.24 -9.22 -10.02
C THR A 143 -8.30 -8.77 -8.99
N LEU A 144 -8.10 -7.59 -8.39
CA LEU A 144 -9.05 -6.99 -7.46
C LEU A 144 -10.25 -6.33 -8.17
N ASP A 145 -10.16 -6.12 -9.48
CA ASP A 145 -11.24 -5.50 -10.26
C ASP A 145 -12.50 -6.36 -10.18
N ASN A 146 -13.66 -5.71 -9.98
CA ASN A 146 -14.95 -6.35 -9.70
C ASN A 146 -15.03 -7.21 -8.42
N ASN A 147 -13.97 -7.26 -7.60
CA ASN A 147 -13.96 -7.97 -6.31
C ASN A 147 -13.95 -7.02 -5.11
N TYR A 148 -13.49 -5.79 -5.33
CA TYR A 148 -13.45 -4.70 -4.36
C TYR A 148 -14.08 -3.45 -4.96
N THR A 149 -14.58 -2.57 -4.09
CA THR A 149 -15.23 -1.31 -4.51
C THR A 149 -14.19 -0.20 -4.50
N PRO A 150 -13.63 0.19 -5.66
CA PRO A 150 -12.79 1.38 -5.76
C PRO A 150 -13.67 2.64 -5.62
N ILE A 151 -13.21 3.57 -4.78
CA ILE A 151 -13.95 4.78 -4.39
C ILE A 151 -13.25 6.07 -4.80
N GLY A 152 -11.98 6.01 -5.21
CA GLY A 152 -11.21 7.20 -5.53
C GLY A 152 -9.77 6.91 -5.93
N ARG A 153 -9.01 7.98 -6.15
CA ARG A 153 -7.58 7.89 -6.49
C ARG A 153 -6.78 9.02 -5.87
N VAL A 154 -5.59 8.72 -5.37
CA VAL A 154 -4.59 9.69 -4.93
C VAL A 154 -4.23 10.60 -6.12
N ILE A 155 -4.38 11.90 -5.92
CA ILE A 155 -4.03 12.96 -6.88
C ILE A 155 -2.81 13.78 -6.44
N SER A 156 -2.41 13.70 -5.17
CA SER A 156 -1.20 14.33 -4.62
C SER A 156 -0.76 13.61 -3.33
N GLY A 157 0.55 13.62 -3.03
CA GLY A 157 1.09 13.10 -1.78
C GLY A 157 1.29 11.59 -1.75
N MET A 158 1.46 10.93 -2.90
CA MET A 158 1.68 9.48 -2.96
C MET A 158 2.97 9.07 -2.24
N GLU A 159 3.98 9.94 -2.22
CA GLU A 159 5.24 9.76 -1.51
C GLU A 159 5.05 9.54 0.01
N TYR A 160 4.01 10.14 0.60
CA TYR A 160 3.68 9.94 2.02
C TYR A 160 3.02 8.59 2.26
N VAL A 161 2.32 8.04 1.27
CA VAL A 161 1.78 6.68 1.30
C VAL A 161 2.90 5.65 1.12
N ASP A 162 3.84 5.90 0.20
CA ASP A 162 4.99 5.02 -0.03
C ASP A 162 5.87 4.87 1.21
N ALA A 163 6.04 5.97 1.95
CA ALA A 163 6.82 6.06 3.18
C ALA A 163 6.20 5.31 4.37
N ILE A 164 4.96 4.82 4.27
CA ILE A 164 4.34 4.02 5.33
C ILE A 164 5.14 2.74 5.55
N GLU A 165 5.53 2.47 6.80
CA GLU A 165 6.27 1.27 7.20
C GLU A 165 5.51 0.00 6.82
N LYS A 166 6.24 -1.00 6.29
CA LYS A 166 5.67 -2.27 5.82
C LYS A 166 5.50 -3.26 6.98
N GLY A 167 4.50 -4.13 6.91
CA GLY A 167 4.24 -5.18 7.89
C GLY A 167 2.75 -5.51 8.08
N GLU A 168 2.49 -6.62 8.78
CA GLU A 168 1.14 -7.15 9.06
C GLU A 168 1.03 -7.63 10.53
N PRO A 169 1.01 -6.73 11.53
CA PRO A 169 1.15 -5.27 11.42
C PRO A 169 2.61 -4.79 11.40
N PRO A 170 2.86 -3.55 10.94
CA PRO A 170 4.18 -2.91 11.04
C PRO A 170 4.66 -2.78 12.49
N ALA A 171 5.98 -2.73 12.71
CA ALA A 171 6.53 -2.56 14.05
C ALA A 171 6.26 -1.15 14.61
N ASN A 172 6.31 -0.13 13.74
CA ASN A 172 5.87 1.24 14.05
C ASN A 172 4.81 1.67 13.03
N PRO A 173 3.53 1.31 13.24
CA PRO A 173 2.46 1.65 12.30
C PRO A 173 2.32 3.16 12.12
N SER A 174 2.32 3.61 10.86
CA SER A 174 1.98 4.99 10.54
C SER A 174 0.50 5.27 10.83
N LYS A 175 0.17 6.52 11.12
CA LYS A 175 -1.15 6.97 11.54
C LYS A 175 -1.73 8.00 10.58
N ILE A 176 -3.04 8.01 10.48
CA ILE A 176 -3.80 9.15 9.97
C ILE A 176 -3.85 10.15 11.13
N VAL A 177 -3.05 11.21 11.06
CA VAL A 177 -3.03 12.27 12.08
C VAL A 177 -4.36 13.02 12.07
N HIS A 178 -4.84 13.34 10.86
CA HIS A 178 -6.12 13.97 10.65
C HIS A 178 -6.69 13.60 9.29
N ALA A 179 -8.01 13.40 9.20
CA ALA A 179 -8.72 13.29 7.95
C ALA A 179 -9.75 14.42 7.80
N SER A 180 -9.82 15.04 6.61
CA SER A 180 -10.79 16.09 6.31
C SER A 180 -11.30 16.02 4.86
N ILE A 181 -12.45 16.62 4.59
CA ILE A 181 -12.90 16.88 3.22
C ILE A 181 -12.43 18.29 2.85
N GLU A 182 -11.83 18.48 1.68
CA GLU A 182 -11.18 19.74 1.28
C GLU A 182 -12.12 20.95 1.40
N SER A 183 -13.40 20.78 1.11
CA SER A 183 -14.42 21.83 1.29
C SER A 183 -14.59 22.30 2.74
N ASP A 184 -14.33 21.42 3.70
CA ASP A 184 -14.54 21.64 5.13
C ASP A 184 -13.23 22.10 5.81
N ASP A 185 -12.08 21.83 5.18
CA ASP A 185 -10.73 22.08 5.68
C ASP A 185 -10.26 23.54 5.52
N GLN A 186 -10.96 24.35 4.73
CA GLN A 186 -10.69 25.80 4.51
C GLN A 186 -9.22 26.16 4.15
N GLY A 187 -8.44 25.21 3.61
CA GLY A 187 -7.02 25.41 3.31
C GLY A 187 -6.11 25.39 4.53
N GLN A 188 -6.55 24.77 5.64
CA GLN A 188 -5.71 24.46 6.80
C GLN A 188 -4.45 23.74 6.30
N PRO A 189 -3.23 24.15 6.73
CA PRO A 189 -2.03 23.38 6.41
C PRO A 189 -2.17 21.96 6.98
N PRO A 190 -1.46 20.97 6.39
CA PRO A 190 -1.44 19.62 6.91
C PRO A 190 -1.22 19.64 8.42
N ALA A 191 -2.09 18.94 9.16
CA ALA A 191 -1.96 18.83 10.61
C ALA A 191 -0.54 18.36 10.91
N ALA A 192 0.23 19.22 11.58
CA ALA A 192 1.63 18.94 11.83
C ALA A 192 1.72 17.64 12.63
N PHE A 193 2.27 16.60 12.03
CA PHE A 193 2.77 15.48 12.81
C PHE A 193 3.89 16.05 13.67
N VAL A 194 3.60 16.33 14.93
CA VAL A 194 4.62 16.39 15.95
C VAL A 194 4.97 14.92 16.16
N PRO A 195 6.10 14.40 15.63
CA PRO A 195 6.53 13.07 16.04
C PRO A 195 6.50 13.06 17.57
N PRO A 196 5.97 12.02 18.23
CA PRO A 196 6.32 11.83 19.64
C PRO A 196 7.83 11.94 19.64
N ALA A 197 8.37 12.90 20.40
CA ALA A 197 9.79 13.22 20.40
C ALA A 197 10.53 11.90 20.31
N ALA A 198 11.25 11.68 19.18
CA ALA A 198 11.92 10.41 18.91
C ALA A 198 12.48 9.95 20.24
N PRO A 199 12.09 8.77 20.79
CA PRO A 199 12.39 8.42 22.17
C PRO A 199 13.85 8.74 22.37
N ALA A 200 14.10 9.78 23.18
CA ALA A 200 15.34 10.55 23.15
C ALA A 200 16.46 9.55 23.04
N ALA A 201 17.11 9.52 21.86
CA ALA A 201 17.99 8.45 21.39
C ALA A 201 18.50 7.67 22.58
N ALA A 202 17.89 6.51 22.85
CA ALA A 202 17.93 5.84 24.15
C ALA A 202 19.25 6.14 24.85
N ALA A 203 19.22 7.08 25.80
CA ALA A 203 20.38 7.36 26.62
C ALA A 203 20.86 5.99 27.11
N PRO A 204 22.15 5.64 26.97
CA PRO A 204 22.60 4.30 27.28
C PRO A 204 22.17 4.03 28.72
N VAL A 205 21.18 3.14 28.88
CA VAL A 205 20.70 2.74 30.20
C VAL A 205 21.96 2.26 30.90
N ALA A 206 22.30 2.90 32.01
CA ALA A 206 23.49 2.57 32.76
C ALA A 206 23.39 1.10 33.15
N GLU A 207 24.08 0.26 32.38
CA GLU A 207 24.13 -1.18 32.55
C GLU A 207 24.53 -1.46 34.00
N THR A 208 23.65 -2.13 34.73
CA THR A 208 23.92 -2.38 36.14
C THR A 208 25.16 -3.25 36.26
N LYS A 209 25.90 -3.11 37.37
CA LYS A 209 27.08 -3.95 37.65
C LYS A 209 26.76 -5.46 37.62
N GLN A 210 25.49 -5.83 37.77
CA GLN A 210 25.02 -7.21 37.67
C GLN A 210 24.87 -7.65 36.21
N GLU A 211 24.33 -6.81 35.33
CA GLU A 211 24.19 -7.11 33.89
C GLU A 211 25.55 -7.21 33.18
N ARG A 212 26.51 -6.33 33.50
CA ARG A 212 27.89 -6.46 33.01
C ARG A 212 28.54 -7.77 33.43
N LYS A 213 28.38 -8.15 34.71
CA LYS A 213 28.93 -9.40 35.22
C LYS A 213 28.23 -10.62 34.61
N ALA A 214 26.95 -10.54 34.32
CA ALA A 214 26.21 -11.61 33.67
C ALA A 214 26.68 -11.81 32.23
N ARG A 215 26.87 -10.72 31.48
CA ARG A 215 27.38 -10.75 30.10
C ARG A 215 28.84 -11.21 30.02
N GLU A 216 29.72 -10.72 30.88
CA GLU A 216 31.11 -11.19 30.93
C GLU A 216 31.19 -12.69 31.27
N LYS A 217 30.28 -13.17 32.12
CA LYS A 217 30.19 -14.59 32.48
C LYS A 217 29.64 -15.42 31.33
N SER A 218 28.66 -14.94 30.56
CA SER A 218 28.12 -15.66 29.41
C SER A 218 29.13 -15.69 28.26
N GLU A 219 29.79 -14.58 27.93
CA GLU A 219 30.83 -14.52 26.89
C GLU A 219 32.03 -15.42 27.23
N LYS A 220 32.42 -15.49 28.50
CA LYS A 220 33.49 -16.40 28.95
C LYS A 220 33.06 -17.86 28.93
N ALA A 221 31.79 -18.15 29.18
CA ALA A 221 31.24 -19.51 29.08
C ALA A 221 31.15 -19.97 27.62
N GLU A 222 30.72 -19.09 26.73
CA GLU A 222 30.59 -19.34 25.30
C GLU A 222 31.94 -19.52 24.62
N LYS A 223 32.93 -18.67 24.94
CA LYS A 223 34.31 -18.86 24.46
C LYS A 223 34.93 -20.17 24.94
N LYS A 224 34.67 -20.56 26.19
CA LYS A 224 35.13 -21.85 26.74
C LYS A 224 34.44 -23.05 26.08
N ALA A 225 33.17 -22.91 25.69
CA ALA A 225 32.44 -23.92 24.96
C ALA A 225 32.98 -24.08 23.53
N ALA A 226 33.23 -22.96 22.84
CA ALA A 226 33.83 -22.95 21.51
C ALA A 226 35.24 -23.56 21.50
N ASP A 227 36.09 -23.23 22.48
CA ASP A 227 37.43 -23.81 22.60
C ASP A 227 37.41 -25.33 22.86
N ARG A 228 36.41 -25.82 23.62
CA ARG A 228 36.21 -27.25 23.85
C ARG A 228 35.74 -27.96 22.58
N ALA A 229 34.77 -27.39 21.88
CA ALA A 229 34.26 -27.92 20.62
C ALA A 229 35.37 -28.00 19.55
N ALA A 230 36.19 -26.94 19.41
CA ALA A 230 37.31 -26.94 18.48
C ALA A 230 38.39 -27.97 18.82
N LYS A 231 38.65 -28.20 20.12
CA LYS A 231 39.60 -29.24 20.56
C LYS A 231 39.08 -30.65 20.32
N GLU A 232 37.77 -30.85 20.47
CA GLU A 232 37.10 -32.13 20.22
C GLU A 232 37.04 -32.44 18.71
N GLU A 233 36.76 -31.45 17.88
CA GLU A 233 36.80 -31.59 16.41
C GLU A 233 38.22 -31.90 15.92
N LYS A 234 39.25 -31.25 16.48
CA LYS A 234 40.65 -31.53 16.14
C LYS A 234 41.11 -32.91 16.61
N LYS A 235 40.52 -33.45 17.69
CA LYS A 235 40.75 -34.83 18.14
C LYS A 235 40.09 -35.82 17.18
N ARG A 236 38.82 -35.61 16.81
CA ARG A 236 38.09 -36.44 15.83
C ARG A 236 38.81 -36.50 14.48
N ARG A 237 39.22 -35.37 13.92
CA ARG A 237 39.98 -35.32 12.65
C ARG A 237 41.33 -36.04 12.71
N LYS A 238 41.94 -36.18 13.90
CA LYS A 238 43.21 -36.91 14.08
C LYS A 238 42.98 -38.41 14.25
N GLU A 239 41.79 -38.82 14.69
CA GLU A 239 41.38 -40.21 14.88
C GLU A 239 40.88 -40.83 13.56
N GLU A 240 40.27 -40.03 12.68
CA GLU A 240 39.81 -40.42 11.34
C GLU A 240 40.91 -40.51 10.26
N ALA A 241 42.16 -40.12 10.57
CA ALA A 241 43.28 -40.10 9.62
C ALA A 241 44.18 -41.36 9.64
N LYS A 242 43.72 -42.49 10.20
CA LYS A 242 44.40 -43.78 10.06
C LYS A 242 43.78 -44.56 8.88
N PRO A 243 44.57 -45.00 7.89
CA PRO A 243 44.05 -45.82 6.80
C PRO A 243 44.02 -47.28 7.25
N ASP A 244 42.84 -47.86 7.39
CA ASP A 244 42.69 -49.31 7.56
C ASP A 244 42.10 -49.94 6.29
N LEU A 245 42.79 -51.00 5.87
CA LEU A 245 42.50 -51.85 4.72
C LEU A 245 41.20 -52.64 4.91
N ALA A 246 40.59 -52.98 3.76
CA ALA A 246 39.46 -53.85 3.50
C ALA A 246 39.13 -54.97 4.53
N ASN A 247 37.83 -55.22 4.81
CA ASN A 247 36.97 -56.21 4.12
C ASN A 247 35.51 -56.20 4.70
N PRO A 248 34.49 -56.77 4.00
CA PRO A 248 33.06 -56.60 4.28
C PRO A 248 32.43 -57.80 5.00
N ALA A 249 31.29 -57.58 5.66
CA ALA A 249 30.25 -58.60 5.88
C ALA A 249 28.98 -57.94 6.47
N ASP A 250 27.83 -58.24 5.86
CA ASP A 250 26.51 -58.47 6.46
C ASP A 250 25.84 -57.37 7.31
N ALA A 251 24.52 -57.25 7.43
CA ALA A 251 23.33 -57.72 6.72
C ALA A 251 22.15 -57.19 7.56
N VAL A 252 21.06 -56.77 6.90
CA VAL A 252 19.67 -57.07 7.28
C VAL A 252 19.04 -56.41 8.53
N SER A 253 17.72 -56.15 8.37
CA SER A 253 16.66 -55.92 9.38
C SER A 253 16.51 -54.46 9.85
N GLY A 254 15.34 -53.82 9.81
CA GLY A 254 13.96 -54.28 9.60
C GLY A 254 12.97 -53.37 10.35
N GLY A 255 11.71 -53.34 9.91
CA GLY A 255 10.54 -52.76 10.62
C GLY A 255 10.25 -51.28 10.26
N GLU A 256 9.17 -50.89 9.55
CA GLU A 256 7.74 -51.12 9.80
C GLU A 256 7.35 -50.68 11.23
N ALA A 257 6.34 -49.85 11.52
CA ALA A 257 5.09 -49.53 10.82
C ALA A 257 4.40 -48.30 11.49
N ALA A 258 3.31 -47.87 10.84
CA ALA A 258 2.05 -47.33 11.42
C ALA A 258 2.05 -45.86 11.93
N ALA A 259 1.31 -44.95 11.26
CA ALA A 259 -0.14 -44.66 11.40
C ALA A 259 -0.42 -43.81 12.66
N THR A 260 -1.21 -42.73 12.71
CA THR A 260 -2.32 -42.19 11.90
C THR A 260 -2.60 -40.75 12.42
N PRO A 261 -3.49 -39.96 11.80
CA PRO A 261 -3.55 -38.50 11.86
C PRO A 261 -4.54 -37.94 12.89
N GLY A 262 -4.55 -36.60 13.01
CA GLY A 262 -5.77 -35.87 13.32
C GLY A 262 -5.59 -34.71 14.28
N ALA A 263 -5.46 -33.49 13.75
CA ALA A 263 -5.96 -32.26 14.37
C ALA A 263 -5.87 -31.13 13.34
N THR A 264 -6.98 -30.85 12.67
CA THR A 264 -7.19 -29.58 11.97
C THR A 264 -7.51 -28.52 13.03
N PRO A 265 -6.87 -27.33 13.04
CA PRO A 265 -7.42 -26.18 13.71
C PRO A 265 -8.22 -25.31 12.73
N GLU A 266 -9.42 -24.96 13.19
CA GLU A 266 -10.30 -23.89 12.72
C GLU A 266 -9.53 -22.57 12.47
N ALA A 267 -9.84 -21.91 11.34
CA ALA A 267 -9.27 -20.61 10.96
C ALA A 267 -10.15 -19.45 11.47
N PRO A 268 -9.54 -18.30 11.88
CA PRO A 268 -10.28 -17.15 12.37
C PRO A 268 -10.96 -16.38 11.22
N GLN A 269 -12.24 -16.05 11.41
CA GLN A 269 -13.06 -15.27 10.50
C GLN A 269 -12.81 -13.77 10.72
N GLY A 270 -11.79 -13.24 10.05
CA GLY A 270 -11.50 -11.80 9.95
C GLY A 270 -11.23 -11.42 8.49
N THR A 271 -11.17 -10.12 8.18
CA THR A 271 -10.92 -9.60 6.81
C THR A 271 -9.62 -10.12 6.17
N ASP A 272 -8.76 -10.73 6.98
CA ASP A 272 -7.50 -11.39 6.65
C ASP A 272 -7.62 -12.40 5.48
N ALA A 273 -8.72 -13.16 5.42
CA ALA A 273 -8.89 -14.19 4.39
C ALA A 273 -9.21 -13.64 2.98
N ALA A 274 -9.84 -12.47 2.88
CA ALA A 274 -10.35 -12.00 1.58
C ALA A 274 -9.25 -11.38 0.71
N VAL A 275 -8.31 -10.66 1.31
CA VAL A 275 -7.25 -9.96 0.57
C VAL A 275 -6.09 -10.89 0.21
N GLN A 276 -5.88 -11.96 0.97
CA GLN A 276 -4.80 -12.94 0.74
C GLN A 276 -5.17 -14.03 -0.27
N ALA A 277 -6.45 -14.38 -0.40
CA ALA A 277 -6.92 -15.45 -1.29
C ALA A 277 -6.74 -15.18 -2.80
N VAL A 278 -6.37 -13.95 -3.20
CA VAL A 278 -6.09 -13.59 -4.59
C VAL A 278 -4.58 -13.39 -4.85
N ALA A 279 -3.76 -13.29 -3.81
CA ALA A 279 -2.32 -13.04 -3.92
C ALA A 279 -1.45 -14.32 -3.85
N GLY A 280 -2.08 -15.50 -3.80
CA GLY A 280 -1.43 -16.79 -3.60
C GLY A 280 -0.75 -17.43 -4.82
N ASP A 281 -0.82 -16.82 -6.00
CA ASP A 281 -0.14 -17.36 -7.20
C ASP A 281 0.93 -16.38 -7.69
N GLN A 282 2.13 -16.53 -7.14
CA GLN A 282 3.33 -15.96 -7.73
C GLN A 282 3.52 -16.62 -9.10
N PRO A 283 3.63 -15.88 -10.22
CA PRO A 283 3.93 -16.50 -11.49
C PRO A 283 5.34 -17.07 -11.42
N THR A 284 5.43 -18.40 -11.39
CA THR A 284 6.69 -19.09 -11.60
C THR A 284 7.28 -18.67 -12.93
N GLU A 285 8.60 -18.54 -12.92
CA GLU A 285 9.49 -17.99 -13.95
C GLU A 285 9.52 -18.86 -15.22
N ASN A 286 8.37 -19.07 -15.89
CA ASN A 286 8.28 -19.93 -17.08
C ASN A 286 7.18 -19.56 -18.10
N ALA A 287 6.66 -18.33 -18.06
CA ALA A 287 5.64 -17.85 -19.02
C ALA A 287 6.15 -16.73 -19.96
N VAL A 288 7.46 -16.69 -20.24
CA VAL A 288 8.04 -15.81 -21.29
C VAL A 288 8.74 -16.68 -22.34
N ARG A 289 7.99 -17.59 -22.97
CA ARG A 289 8.45 -18.28 -24.18
C ARG A 289 7.33 -18.92 -25.01
N GLU A 290 6.14 -18.31 -25.08
CA GLU A 290 5.12 -18.77 -26.03
C GLU A 290 4.08 -17.68 -26.35
N VAL A 291 4.52 -16.55 -26.91
CA VAL A 291 3.63 -15.59 -27.63
C VAL A 291 4.34 -14.92 -28.82
N ALA A 292 5.45 -15.50 -29.30
CA ALA A 292 6.18 -15.00 -30.47
C ALA A 292 6.14 -16.01 -31.62
N SER A 293 4.93 -16.38 -32.07
CA SER A 293 4.72 -17.12 -33.32
C SER A 293 3.24 -17.23 -33.68
N GLU A 294 2.53 -16.12 -33.80
CA GLU A 294 1.28 -16.11 -34.59
C GLU A 294 0.95 -14.67 -35.03
N GLU A 295 1.87 -14.08 -35.80
CA GLU A 295 1.58 -12.90 -36.61
C GLU A 295 2.10 -13.17 -38.03
N ALA A 296 1.27 -13.84 -38.85
CA ALA A 296 1.37 -13.78 -40.29
C ALA A 296 0.03 -14.20 -40.92
N VAL A 297 -0.35 -13.46 -41.96
CA VAL A 297 -1.49 -13.69 -42.87
C VAL A 297 -2.80 -13.00 -42.47
N SER A 298 -2.91 -11.71 -42.84
CA SER A 298 -3.94 -11.29 -43.80
C SER A 298 -3.64 -9.87 -44.29
N GLN A 299 -3.30 -9.72 -45.57
CA GLN A 299 -3.37 -8.44 -46.30
C GLN A 299 -4.41 -8.57 -47.42
N PRO A 300 -5.14 -7.49 -47.78
CA PRO A 300 -6.19 -7.53 -48.77
C PRO A 300 -5.67 -7.25 -50.19
N GLN A 301 -6.28 -7.91 -51.16
CA GLN A 301 -6.40 -7.50 -52.56
C GLN A 301 -7.87 -7.65 -52.94
#